data_AF-A0A820N2V1-F1
#
_entry.id   AF-A0A820N2V1-F1
#
_cell.length_a   1.000
_cell.length_b   1.000
_cell.length_c   1.000
_cell.angle_alpha   90.00
_cell.angle_beta   90.00
_cell.angle_gamma   90.00
#
_symmetry.space_group_name_H-M   'P 1'
#
loop_
_entity.id
_entity.type
_entity.pdbx_description
1 polymer ?
#
loop_
_entity_poly.entity_id
_entity_poly.type
_entity_poly.pdbx_seq_one_letter_code
_entity_poly.pdbx_strand_id
1 'polypeptide(L)'
;NLMPTSTYQYESGGDPEAIPTLTWNALKKFHATHYHPSNGRFFTYGSFPLSDTLAFLNDYLNKYEQQKTKVISSALVEEPRWNKSRSVKISCSPQSFVVDPDKTTTISVSYLLGSIRDTWETFLLNIVCSLLVDSEKSPFYKKLIIPNI
;
A
#
# COMPACT_ATOMS: atom_id res chain seq x y z
N ASN A 1 2.39 -13.32 -0.67
CA ASN A 1 1.88 -12.12 -1.38
C ASN A 1 0.39 -12.32 -1.68
N LEU A 2 -0.47 -11.40 -1.22
CA LEU A 2 -1.92 -11.40 -1.44
C LEU A 2 -2.35 -10.81 -2.80
N MET A 3 -1.54 -9.92 -3.38
CA MET A 3 -1.84 -9.21 -4.63
C MET A 3 -0.76 -9.46 -5.71
N PRO A 4 -0.64 -10.69 -6.25
CA PRO A 4 0.41 -11.06 -7.19
C PRO A 4 0.25 -10.53 -8.63
N THR A 5 -0.91 -10.03 -9.05
CA THR A 5 -1.13 -9.64 -10.47
C THR A 5 -0.86 -8.16 -10.76
N SER A 6 -0.77 -7.34 -9.72
CA SER A 6 -0.61 -5.89 -9.82
C SER A 6 0.80 -5.44 -9.44
N THR A 7 1.01 -4.12 -9.40
CA THR A 7 2.27 -3.55 -8.91
C THR A 7 2.57 -3.88 -7.45
N TYR A 8 1.57 -4.30 -6.68
CA TYR A 8 1.72 -4.67 -5.27
C TYR A 8 2.52 -5.96 -5.04
N GLN A 9 2.89 -6.66 -6.11
CA GLN A 9 3.80 -7.79 -6.02
C GLN A 9 5.27 -7.40 -5.83
N TYR A 10 5.62 -6.16 -6.11
CA TYR A 10 6.97 -5.67 -6.05
C TYR A 10 7.21 -4.89 -4.75
N GLU A 11 8.42 -5.01 -4.20
CA GLU A 11 8.87 -4.21 -3.07
C GLU A 11 9.20 -2.79 -3.54
N SER A 12 8.22 -1.89 -3.42
CA SER A 12 8.38 -0.49 -3.87
C SER A 12 9.49 0.27 -3.14
N GLY A 13 9.85 -0.15 -1.92
CA GLY A 13 11.00 0.38 -1.19
C GLY A 13 12.36 -0.05 -1.76
N GLY A 14 12.35 -1.06 -2.63
CA GLY A 14 13.54 -1.68 -3.21
C GLY A 14 13.97 -2.91 -2.42
N ASP A 15 13.97 -4.05 -3.10
CA ASP A 15 14.65 -5.25 -2.62
C ASP A 15 16.17 -5.02 -2.64
N PRO A 16 16.90 -5.19 -1.51
CA PRO A 16 18.35 -5.03 -1.45
C PRO A 16 19.13 -5.76 -2.55
N GLU A 17 18.66 -6.94 -2.98
CA GLU A 17 19.31 -7.70 -4.05
C GLU A 17 19.04 -7.10 -5.44
N ALA A 18 17.90 -6.45 -5.63
CA ALA A 18 17.50 -5.84 -6.89
C ALA A 18 18.00 -4.39 -7.05
N ILE A 19 18.17 -3.63 -5.96
CA ILE A 19 18.59 -2.21 -5.98
C ILE A 19 19.83 -1.98 -6.86
N PRO A 20 20.91 -2.77 -6.77
CA PRO A 20 22.12 -2.56 -7.58
C PRO A 20 21.91 -2.69 -9.09
N THR A 21 20.80 -3.31 -9.52
CA THR A 21 20.46 -3.46 -10.94
C THR A 21 19.82 -2.20 -11.55
N LEU A 22 19.43 -1.22 -10.72
CA LEU A 22 18.78 0.00 -11.18
C LEU A 22 19.78 0.90 -11.93
N THR A 23 19.51 1.13 -13.22
CA THR A 23 20.34 2.02 -14.03
C THR A 23 19.91 3.49 -13.91
N TRP A 24 20.88 4.41 -14.07
CA TRP A 24 20.60 5.85 -14.11
C TRP A 24 19.54 6.24 -15.16
N ASN A 25 19.57 5.59 -16.33
CA ASN A 25 18.60 5.85 -17.38
C ASN A 25 17.20 5.36 -17.01
N ALA A 26 17.08 4.21 -16.33
CA ALA A 26 15.80 3.73 -15.81
C ALA A 26 15.23 4.70 -14.77
N LEU A 27 16.07 5.22 -13.86
CA LEU A 27 15.66 6.21 -12.87
C LEU A 27 15.12 7.50 -13.52
N LYS A 28 15.89 8.10 -14.46
CA LYS A 28 15.44 9.29 -15.20
C LYS A 28 14.14 9.05 -15.96
N LYS A 29 14.00 7.89 -16.61
CA LYS A 29 12.79 7.52 -17.35
C LYS A 29 11.59 7.40 -16.41
N PHE A 30 11.76 6.78 -15.25
CA PHE A 30 10.71 6.68 -14.23
C PHE A 30 10.25 8.08 -13.79
N HIS A 31 11.20 8.97 -13.46
CA HIS A 31 10.89 10.35 -13.09
C HIS A 31 10.13 11.08 -14.21
N ALA A 32 10.66 11.09 -15.44
CA ALA A 32 10.03 11.75 -16.57
C ALA A 32 8.61 11.24 -16.87
N THR A 33 8.35 9.96 -16.58
CA THR A 33 7.04 9.32 -16.79
C THR A 33 6.05 9.66 -15.67
N HIS A 34 6.48 9.57 -14.41
CA HIS A 34 5.54 9.62 -13.27
C HIS A 34 5.42 11.00 -12.59
N TYR A 35 6.42 11.88 -12.72
CA TYR A 35 6.48 13.19 -12.05
C TYR A 35 5.97 14.34 -12.93
N HIS A 36 5.41 14.05 -14.10
CA HIS A 36 4.77 15.08 -14.91
C HIS A 36 3.54 15.64 -14.17
N PRO A 37 3.31 16.98 -14.15
CA PRO A 37 2.22 17.56 -13.38
C PRO A 37 0.81 17.09 -13.78
N SER A 38 0.62 16.61 -15.01
CA SER A 38 -0.63 15.96 -15.44
C SER A 38 -0.96 14.66 -14.67
N ASN A 39 0.03 14.05 -14.01
CA ASN A 39 -0.13 12.92 -13.08
C ASN A 39 -0.11 13.37 -11.60
N GLY A 40 0.13 14.65 -11.34
CA GLY A 40 0.17 15.22 -9.99
C GLY A 40 -1.23 15.39 -9.40
N ARG A 41 -1.31 15.29 -8.07
CA ARG A 41 -2.47 15.72 -7.28
C ARG A 41 -1.97 16.70 -6.24
N PHE A 42 -2.53 17.91 -6.24
CA PHE A 42 -2.14 18.98 -5.31
C PHE A 42 -3.18 19.06 -4.19
N PHE A 43 -2.72 19.10 -2.95
CA PHE A 43 -3.58 19.18 -1.78
C PHE A 43 -3.14 20.37 -0.92
N THR A 44 -4.11 21.19 -0.47
CA THR A 44 -3.87 22.33 0.43
C THR A 44 -4.85 22.25 1.59
N TYR A 45 -4.43 22.69 2.77
CA TYR A 45 -5.23 22.69 3.98
C TYR A 45 -4.78 23.84 4.89
N GLY A 46 -5.74 24.53 5.51
CA GLY A 46 -5.48 25.62 6.43
C GLY A 46 -6.35 26.85 6.15
N SER A 47 -5.98 27.97 6.76
CA SER A 47 -6.72 29.24 6.69
C SER A 47 -6.15 30.25 5.68
N PHE A 48 -5.07 29.91 4.98
CA PHE A 48 -4.48 30.81 3.99
C PHE A 48 -5.38 30.97 2.76
N PRO A 49 -5.34 32.15 2.09
CA PRO A 49 -6.12 32.36 0.88
C PRO A 49 -5.77 31.35 -0.21
N LEU A 50 -6.77 30.61 -0.68
CA LEU A 50 -6.60 29.64 -1.76
C LEU A 50 -6.14 30.31 -3.07
N SER A 51 -6.55 31.56 -3.30
CA SER A 51 -6.18 32.36 -4.47
C SER A 51 -4.67 32.41 -4.70
N ASP A 52 -3.90 32.62 -3.63
CA ASP A 52 -2.46 32.83 -3.72
C ASP A 52 -1.76 31.52 -4.08
N THR A 53 -2.27 30.41 -3.54
CA THR A 53 -1.78 29.07 -3.89
C THR A 53 -2.13 28.71 -5.32
N LEU A 54 -3.35 29.02 -5.78
CA LEU A 54 -3.76 28.76 -7.16
C LEU A 54 -2.98 29.62 -8.16
N ALA A 55 -2.67 30.87 -7.82
CA ALA A 55 -1.82 31.73 -8.65
C ALA A 55 -0.40 31.15 -8.79
N PHE A 56 0.21 30.75 -7.68
CA PHE A 56 1.50 30.06 -7.69
C PHE A 56 1.48 28.77 -8.53
N LEU A 57 0.45 27.94 -8.34
CA LEU A 57 0.30 26.69 -9.10
C LEU A 57 0.12 26.97 -10.59
N ASN A 58 -0.70 27.96 -10.95
CA ASN A 58 -0.88 28.35 -12.35
C ASN A 58 0.45 28.78 -13.00
N ASP A 59 1.22 29.63 -12.34
CA ASP A 59 2.52 30.10 -12.85
C ASP A 59 3.53 28.97 -13.01
N TYR A 60 3.48 27.96 -12.13
CA TYR A 60 4.29 26.76 -12.25
C TYR A 60 3.81 25.83 -13.36
N LEU A 61 2.51 25.53 -13.42
CA LEU A 61 1.92 24.52 -14.29
C LEU A 61 1.83 24.97 -15.75
N ASN A 62 1.72 26.27 -16.02
CA ASN A 62 1.70 26.82 -17.39
C ASN A 62 3.00 26.59 -18.16
N LYS A 63 4.06 26.13 -17.50
CA LYS A 63 5.34 25.74 -18.13
C LYS A 63 5.30 24.34 -18.75
N TYR A 64 4.22 23.60 -18.57
CA TYR A 64 4.08 22.21 -18.99
C TYR A 64 2.95 22.05 -19.98
N GLU A 65 3.18 21.29 -21.05
CA GLU A 65 2.11 20.85 -21.94
C GLU A 65 1.30 19.72 -21.30
N GLN A 66 -0.01 19.70 -21.55
CA GLN A 66 -0.85 18.62 -21.05
C GLN A 66 -0.47 17.29 -21.71
N GLN A 67 -0.07 16.30 -20.91
CA GLN A 67 0.10 14.94 -21.40
C GLN A 67 -1.27 14.27 -21.60
N LYS A 68 -1.56 13.87 -22.84
CA LYS A 68 -2.81 13.20 -23.23
C LYS A 68 -2.95 11.81 -22.60
N THR A 69 -1.84 11.09 -22.50
CA THR A 69 -1.78 9.81 -21.80
C THR A 69 -1.52 10.12 -20.34
N LYS A 70 -2.58 10.13 -19.53
CA LYS A 70 -2.35 10.05 -18.10
C LYS A 70 -1.63 8.73 -17.86
N VAL A 71 -0.53 8.78 -17.10
CA VAL A 71 -0.06 7.61 -16.36
C VAL A 71 -1.03 7.35 -15.21
N ILE A 72 -2.35 7.34 -15.49
CA ILE A 72 -3.27 6.54 -14.68
C ILE A 72 -2.66 5.17 -14.83
N SER A 73 -2.09 4.66 -13.75
CA SER A 73 -1.54 3.33 -13.76
C SER A 73 -2.65 2.41 -14.28
N SER A 74 -2.52 1.96 -15.51
CA SER A 74 -3.18 0.77 -16.02
C SER A 74 -2.82 -0.46 -15.15
N ALA A 75 -1.96 -0.29 -14.14
CA ALA A 75 -1.47 -1.26 -13.17
C ALA A 75 -2.25 -1.36 -11.84
N LEU A 76 -3.31 -0.57 -11.61
CA LEU A 76 -4.23 -0.81 -10.48
C LEU A 76 -5.50 -1.50 -11.00
N VAL A 77 -5.29 -2.62 -11.68
CA VAL A 77 -6.35 -3.60 -11.91
C VAL A 77 -6.68 -4.22 -10.55
N GLU A 78 -7.97 -4.36 -10.24
CA GLU A 78 -8.38 -5.04 -9.02
C GLU A 78 -7.85 -6.48 -9.03
N GLU A 79 -7.23 -6.89 -7.92
CA GLU A 79 -6.66 -8.23 -7.83
C GLU A 79 -7.77 -9.28 -7.96
N PRO A 80 -7.66 -10.24 -8.89
CA PRO A 80 -8.68 -11.26 -9.06
C PRO A 80 -8.78 -12.15 -7.83
N ARG A 81 -10.01 -12.52 -7.47
CA ARG A 81 -10.28 -13.44 -6.37
C ARG A 81 -9.67 -14.80 -6.65
N TRP A 82 -9.00 -15.38 -5.65
CA TRP A 82 -8.50 -16.74 -5.76
C TRP A 82 -9.65 -17.74 -5.60
N ASN A 83 -9.62 -18.80 -6.41
CA ASN A 83 -10.59 -19.90 -6.31
C ASN A 83 -10.34 -20.82 -5.10
N LYS A 84 -9.14 -20.76 -4.50
CA LYS A 84 -8.72 -21.56 -3.35
C LYS A 84 -7.77 -20.76 -2.46
N SER A 85 -7.79 -21.03 -1.16
CA SER A 85 -6.83 -20.47 -0.19
C SER A 85 -5.41 -20.89 -0.52
N ARG A 86 -4.44 -20.03 -0.19
CA ARG A 86 -3.01 -20.30 -0.33
C ARG A 86 -2.34 -20.23 1.03
N SER A 87 -1.33 -21.07 1.25
CA SER A 87 -0.48 -21.04 2.44
C SER A 87 0.97 -20.88 1.99
N VAL A 88 1.72 -20.03 2.68
CA VAL A 88 3.13 -19.75 2.38
C VAL A 88 3.89 -19.75 3.68
N LYS A 89 5.04 -20.44 3.70
CA LYS A 89 5.99 -20.37 4.81
C LYS A 89 7.18 -19.54 4.35
N ILE A 90 7.49 -18.48 5.09
CA ILE A 90 8.64 -17.61 4.87
C ILE A 90 9.56 -17.67 6.08
N SER A 91 10.85 -17.55 5.84
CA SER A 91 11.86 -17.45 6.90
C SER A 91 12.29 -15.99 7.03
N CYS A 92 12.58 -15.55 8.25
CA CYS A 92 13.16 -14.26 8.53
C CYS A 92 14.55 -14.42 9.15
N SER A 93 15.37 -13.38 9.09
CA SER A 93 16.67 -13.38 9.76
C SER A 93 16.50 -13.52 11.28
N PRO A 94 17.39 -14.26 11.96
CA PRO A 94 17.34 -14.40 13.41
C PRO A 94 17.40 -13.04 14.09
N GLN A 95 16.52 -12.81 15.07
CA GLN A 95 16.54 -11.60 15.89
C GLN A 95 17.56 -11.78 17.01
N SER A 96 18.47 -10.82 17.15
CA SER A 96 19.59 -10.89 18.10
C SER A 96 19.21 -10.94 19.58
N PHE A 97 17.96 -10.55 19.90
CA PHE A 97 17.42 -10.49 21.26
C PHE A 97 16.47 -11.65 21.60
N VAL A 98 16.27 -12.60 20.68
CA VAL A 98 15.42 -13.77 20.89
C VAL A 98 16.24 -14.88 21.56
N VAL A 99 15.78 -15.33 22.73
CA VAL A 99 16.45 -16.37 23.52
C VAL A 99 16.22 -17.77 22.92
N ASP A 100 15.06 -18.01 22.30
CA ASP A 100 14.67 -19.29 21.72
C ASP A 100 14.00 -19.08 20.35
N PRO A 101 14.72 -19.31 19.24
CA PRO A 101 14.20 -19.14 17.88
C PRO A 101 12.96 -19.99 17.56
N ASP A 102 12.79 -21.13 18.25
CA ASP A 102 11.67 -22.04 17.99
C ASP A 102 10.34 -21.51 18.58
N LYS A 103 10.41 -20.49 19.46
CA LYS A 103 9.25 -19.87 20.10
C LYS A 103 8.82 -18.54 19.47
N THR A 104 9.41 -18.15 18.35
CA THR A 104 9.10 -16.89 17.65
C THR A 104 8.34 -17.07 16.35
N THR A 105 7.63 -18.19 16.21
CA THR A 105 6.80 -18.45 15.03
C THR A 105 5.64 -17.45 14.98
N THR A 106 5.54 -16.70 13.88
CA THR A 106 4.42 -15.80 13.61
C THR A 106 3.52 -16.42 12.54
N ILE A 107 2.21 -16.42 12.80
CA ILE A 107 1.18 -16.89 11.86
C ILE A 107 0.21 -15.75 11.59
N SER A 108 -0.09 -15.50 10.32
CA SER A 108 -1.09 -14.52 9.90
C SER A 108 -2.03 -15.12 8.87
N VAL A 109 -3.31 -14.79 8.98
CA VAL A 109 -4.32 -15.07 7.95
C VAL A 109 -4.80 -13.74 7.40
N SER A 110 -4.76 -13.58 6.07
CA SER A 110 -5.14 -12.34 5.41
C SER A 110 -6.18 -12.62 4.33
N TYR A 111 -7.16 -11.73 4.22
CA TYR A 111 -8.23 -11.81 3.23
C TYR A 111 -8.16 -10.58 2.33
N LEU A 112 -8.26 -10.79 1.02
CA LEU A 112 -8.57 -9.71 0.10
C LEU A 112 -10.02 -9.26 0.38
N LEU A 113 -10.29 -7.97 0.49
CA LEU A 113 -11.63 -7.41 0.74
C LEU A 113 -12.12 -6.60 -0.47
N GLY A 114 -13.19 -5.82 -0.31
CA GLY A 114 -13.80 -5.01 -1.36
C GLY A 114 -12.89 -3.91 -1.91
N SER A 115 -13.38 -3.19 -2.92
CA SER A 115 -12.65 -2.07 -3.52
C SER A 115 -12.69 -0.86 -2.59
N ILE A 116 -11.55 -0.21 -2.35
CA ILE A 116 -11.49 1.02 -1.54
C ILE A 116 -12.27 2.20 -2.15
N ARG A 117 -12.72 2.05 -3.41
CA ARG A 117 -13.59 3.01 -4.08
C ARG A 117 -15.03 2.94 -3.55
N ASP A 118 -15.44 1.79 -3.01
CA ASP A 118 -16.68 1.68 -2.24
C ASP A 118 -16.41 2.14 -0.81
N THR A 119 -16.62 3.44 -0.60
CA THR A 119 -16.38 4.09 0.70
C THR A 119 -17.34 3.59 1.78
N TRP A 120 -18.54 3.15 1.42
CA TRP A 120 -19.53 2.65 2.37
C TRP A 120 -19.18 1.24 2.83
N GLU A 121 -18.88 0.34 1.90
CA GLU A 121 -18.40 -1.01 2.22
C GLU A 121 -17.11 -0.93 3.05
N THR A 122 -16.16 -0.07 2.65
CA THR A 122 -14.91 0.14 3.41
C THR A 122 -15.16 0.62 4.84
N PHE A 123 -16.10 1.54 5.04
CA PHE A 123 -16.49 2.00 6.36
C PHE A 123 -17.09 0.87 7.22
N LEU A 124 -18.00 0.08 6.65
CA LEU A 124 -18.59 -1.07 7.35
C LEU A 124 -17.53 -2.12 7.70
N LEU A 125 -16.62 -2.43 6.78
CA LEU A 125 -15.53 -3.36 7.01
C LEU A 125 -14.60 -2.88 8.13
N ASN A 126 -14.31 -1.58 8.23
CA ASN A 126 -13.54 -1.03 9.34
C ASN A 126 -14.23 -1.26 10.70
N ILE A 127 -15.55 -1.06 10.77
CA ILE A 127 -16.32 -1.35 12.00
C ILE A 127 -16.24 -2.84 12.33
N VAL A 128 -16.45 -3.72 11.35
CA VAL A 128 -16.38 -5.17 11.54
C VAL A 128 -15.00 -5.58 12.04
N CYS A 129 -13.92 -5.10 11.40
CA CYS A 129 -12.55 -5.35 11.85
C CYS A 129 -12.35 -4.90 13.31
N SER A 130 -12.77 -3.69 13.65
CA SER A 130 -12.68 -3.17 15.01
C SER A 130 -13.38 -4.07 16.04
N LEU A 131 -14.62 -4.48 15.75
CA LEU A 131 -15.38 -5.39 16.61
C LEU A 131 -14.71 -6.77 16.78
N LEU A 132 -14.00 -7.22 15.74
CA LEU A 132 -13.34 -8.53 15.72
C LEU A 132 -11.99 -8.55 16.46
N VAL A 133 -11.24 -7.44 16.49
CA VAL A 133 -9.85 -7.42 17.00
C VAL A 133 -9.52 -6.38 18.07
N ASP A 134 -10.19 -5.21 18.15
CA ASP A 134 -9.62 -4.03 18.83
C ASP A 134 -9.64 -4.09 20.36
N SER A 135 -10.39 -5.02 20.97
CA SER A 135 -10.48 -5.11 22.43
C SER A 135 -10.18 -6.50 22.95
N GLU A 136 -9.82 -6.59 24.23
CA GLU A 136 -9.69 -7.87 24.93
C GLU A 136 -11.00 -8.67 24.98
N LYS A 137 -12.13 -7.98 24.78
CA LYS A 137 -13.46 -8.58 24.69
C LYS A 137 -13.81 -9.10 23.30
N SER A 138 -13.02 -8.73 22.28
CA SER A 138 -13.23 -9.12 20.89
C SER A 138 -13.07 -10.63 20.71
N PRO A 139 -13.77 -11.23 19.73
CA PRO A 139 -13.75 -12.66 19.52
C PRO A 139 -12.36 -13.19 19.19
N PHE A 140 -11.56 -12.49 18.37
CA PHE A 140 -10.22 -12.98 18.04
C PHE A 140 -9.27 -12.86 19.22
N TYR A 141 -9.29 -11.76 19.98
CA TYR A 141 -8.44 -11.66 21.17
C TYR A 141 -8.75 -12.78 22.18
N LYS A 142 -10.04 -13.02 22.46
CA LYS A 142 -10.47 -14.08 23.37
C LYS A 142 -10.07 -15.49 22.94
N LYS A 143 -9.92 -15.73 21.64
CA LYS A 143 -9.65 -17.06 21.09
C LYS A 143 -8.20 -17.30 20.74
N LEU A 144 -7.44 -16.25 20.43
CA LEU A 144 -6.06 -16.36 19.98
C LEU A 144 -5.05 -15.92 21.06
N ILE A 145 -5.41 -14.98 21.94
CA ILE A 145 -4.49 -14.44 22.95
C ILE A 145 -4.76 -15.03 24.33
N ILE A 146 -6.01 -14.96 24.83
CA ILE A 146 -6.35 -15.45 26.18
C ILE A 146 -6.01 -16.93 26.40
N PRO A 147 -6.30 -17.86 25.46
CA PRO A 147 -6.07 -19.28 25.69
C PRO A 147 -4.59 -19.66 25.76
N ASN A 148 -3.67 -18.71 25.51
CA ASN A 148 -2.21 -18.88 25.54
C ASN A 148 -1.75 -20.12 24.75
N ILE A 149 -2.30 -20.25 23.52
CA ILE A 149 -1.98 -21.31 22.55
C ILE A 149 -0.59 -21.06 21.97
#